data_AF-A0AAD6DW07-F1
#
_entry.id   AF-A0AAD6DW07-F1
#
_cell.length_a   1.000
_cell.length_b   1.000
_cell.length_c   1.000
_cell.angle_alpha   90.00
_cell.angle_beta   90.00
_cell.angle_gamma   90.00
#
_symmetry.space_group_name_H-M   'P 1'
#
loop_
_entity.id
_entity.type
_entity.pdbx_description
1 polymer ?
#
loop_
_entity_poly.entity_id
_entity_poly.type
_entity_poly.pdbx_seq_one_letter_code
_entity_poly.pdbx_strand_id
1 'polypeptide(L)'
;MHPDGPFFLGSEVGLPDLVLAPWAVRLWIFDEFKHGLGVPLEGAGGADEAVWDRWKKWIGAIQARRSILETTSEKEHYLPIYRRYADDKAQNRPISAMAHATRDERAHHGSESDHGPPVPPPIHPSFVQVAKPYIFEQTIQECIQAMGVDPTREVSQRLQGVTWIDNVRKALRLPVRTFNTAVIYYHRFRLVRPDTEYSFTDSAAAALFTACKIEDTLKKSRDILCAAYNLKHVPSEHLSPDDQAFETNSRAIIGLERLMLECSGFDFRTRHPEKTLAKLSLHYNVGDKVTLLAYRISLDLYRTFAPLKQTTSTMAIACLELAGRLSGQRIEKIESGADYEQWKTSRKEVMETLFDLLELYTDYRALTSVGPDFQAPVFLTVRIPLNKEANSQQIPRYNHWIDRPRQQNTQNVYGSIDKPVDTPQRPLHPLTPIAANGDRLGMSERDRDAAVRFTIDPECAADEKRQVEPYFRVEMEDYEVDV
;
A
#
# COMPACT_ATOMS: atom_id res chain seq x y z
N MET A 1 -11.03 -39.63 8.61
CA MET A 1 -12.43 -39.44 9.04
C MET A 1 -12.78 -40.53 10.04
N HIS A 2 -13.70 -40.29 10.98
CA HIS A 2 -14.14 -41.29 11.95
C HIS A 2 -14.66 -42.58 11.25
N PRO A 3 -14.39 -43.79 11.75
CA PRO A 3 -14.80 -45.03 11.08
C PRO A 3 -16.33 -45.18 10.97
N ASP A 4 -17.06 -44.98 12.07
CA ASP A 4 -18.50 -45.33 12.13
C ASP A 4 -19.47 -44.17 11.82
N GLY A 5 -19.30 -43.00 12.46
CA GLY A 5 -20.19 -41.84 12.27
C GLY A 5 -19.95 -41.12 10.93
N PRO A 6 -20.94 -40.43 10.34
CA PRO A 6 -20.84 -39.86 9.00
C PRO A 6 -19.93 -38.62 8.89
N PHE A 7 -19.55 -37.99 10.00
CA PHE A 7 -18.74 -36.76 10.03
C PHE A 7 -17.26 -37.04 10.33
N PHE A 8 -16.40 -36.04 10.17
CA PHE A 8 -14.95 -36.20 10.35
C PHE A 8 -14.56 -36.69 11.75
N LEU A 9 -15.24 -36.19 12.80
CA LEU A 9 -14.94 -36.49 14.20
C LEU A 9 -15.91 -37.47 14.86
N GLY A 10 -16.92 -37.99 14.15
CA GLY A 10 -17.86 -38.95 14.72
C GLY A 10 -19.28 -38.85 14.18
N SER A 11 -20.23 -39.09 15.07
CA SER A 11 -21.67 -39.01 14.80
C SER A 11 -22.19 -37.58 14.72
N GLU A 12 -21.46 -36.62 15.31
CA GLU A 12 -21.82 -35.20 15.32
C GLU A 12 -20.96 -34.38 14.37
N VAL A 13 -21.54 -33.28 13.87
CA VAL A 13 -20.84 -32.35 12.99
C VAL A 13 -19.76 -31.61 13.77
N GLY A 14 -18.54 -31.56 13.22
CA GLY A 14 -17.42 -30.82 13.78
C GLY A 14 -17.06 -29.58 12.96
N LEU A 15 -16.08 -28.84 13.47
CA LEU A 15 -15.49 -27.71 12.75
C LEU A 15 -14.96 -28.09 11.35
N PRO A 16 -14.26 -29.24 11.16
CA PRO A 16 -13.76 -29.62 9.83
C PRO A 16 -14.88 -29.80 8.80
N ASP A 17 -16.01 -30.38 9.24
CA ASP A 17 -17.18 -30.60 8.40
C ASP A 17 -17.77 -29.28 7.90
N LEU A 18 -17.91 -28.29 8.78
CA LEU A 18 -18.49 -26.98 8.46
C LEU A 18 -17.57 -26.13 7.57
N VAL A 19 -16.25 -26.21 7.78
CA VAL A 19 -15.26 -25.47 6.97
C VAL A 19 -15.20 -26.01 5.54
N LEU A 20 -15.29 -27.33 5.36
CA LEU A 20 -15.19 -27.98 4.05
C LEU A 20 -16.52 -28.02 3.30
N ALA A 21 -17.67 -28.02 4.00
CA ALA A 21 -18.99 -28.16 3.39
C ALA A 21 -19.26 -27.19 2.22
N PRO A 22 -19.01 -25.86 2.32
CA PRO A 22 -19.32 -24.93 1.22
C PRO A 22 -18.57 -25.25 -0.08
N TRP A 23 -17.36 -25.80 0.02
CA TRP A 23 -16.56 -26.18 -1.13
C TRP A 23 -17.02 -27.53 -1.69
N ALA A 24 -17.20 -28.50 -0.80
CA ALA A 24 -17.52 -29.87 -1.19
C ALA A 24 -18.89 -29.98 -1.89
N VAL A 25 -19.92 -29.25 -1.44
CA VAL A 25 -21.25 -29.28 -2.07
C VAL A 25 -21.28 -28.64 -3.46
N ARG A 26 -20.21 -27.94 -3.86
CA ARG A 26 -20.09 -27.24 -5.15
C ARG A 26 -19.13 -27.92 -6.12
N LEU A 27 -18.54 -29.07 -5.76
CA LEU A 27 -17.56 -29.74 -6.63
C LEU A 27 -18.15 -30.19 -7.98
N TRP A 28 -19.47 -30.42 -8.05
CA TRP A 28 -20.18 -30.72 -9.30
C TRP A 28 -20.00 -29.65 -10.38
N ILE A 29 -19.66 -28.40 -10.01
CA ILE A 29 -19.39 -27.32 -10.97
C ILE A 29 -18.18 -27.64 -11.85
N PHE A 30 -17.20 -28.37 -11.33
CA PHE A 30 -16.03 -28.77 -12.12
C PHE A 30 -16.36 -29.90 -13.10
N ASP A 31 -17.29 -30.79 -12.75
CA ASP A 31 -17.81 -31.80 -13.67
C ASP A 31 -18.54 -31.13 -14.84
N GLU A 32 -19.23 -30.02 -14.57
CA GLU A 32 -19.95 -29.26 -15.60
C GLU A 32 -19.03 -28.40 -16.49
N PHE A 33 -18.00 -27.74 -15.92
CA PHE A 33 -17.23 -26.69 -16.63
C PHE A 33 -15.73 -26.98 -16.81
N LYS A 34 -15.16 -28.01 -16.15
CA LYS A 34 -13.71 -28.27 -16.12
C LYS A 34 -13.34 -29.75 -16.26
N HIS A 35 -13.97 -30.44 -17.21
CA HIS A 35 -13.72 -31.86 -17.53
C HIS A 35 -13.79 -32.84 -16.33
N GLY A 36 -14.37 -32.41 -15.20
CA GLY A 36 -14.46 -33.16 -13.96
C GLY A 36 -13.22 -33.14 -13.07
N LEU A 37 -13.45 -33.37 -11.77
CA LEU A 37 -12.39 -33.50 -10.77
C LEU A 37 -11.85 -34.94 -10.63
N GLY A 38 -12.34 -35.86 -11.46
CA GLY A 38 -11.98 -37.27 -11.38
C GLY A 38 -12.52 -37.98 -10.14
N VAL A 39 -13.61 -37.49 -9.53
CA VAL A 39 -14.30 -38.19 -8.44
C VAL A 39 -14.96 -39.45 -9.02
N PRO A 40 -14.57 -40.66 -8.61
CA PRO A 40 -15.06 -41.89 -9.21
C PRO A 40 -16.53 -42.15 -8.87
N LEU A 41 -17.25 -42.76 -9.81
CA LEU A 41 -18.58 -43.34 -9.57
C LEU A 41 -18.49 -44.45 -8.52
N GLU A 42 -19.63 -44.82 -7.93
CA GLU A 42 -19.70 -45.92 -6.98
C GLU A 42 -19.19 -47.23 -7.58
N GLY A 43 -18.20 -47.86 -6.94
CA GLY A 43 -17.55 -49.07 -7.45
C GLY A 43 -16.42 -48.84 -8.48
N ALA A 44 -16.07 -47.58 -8.79
CA ALA A 44 -15.03 -47.21 -9.75
C ALA A 44 -13.78 -46.55 -9.12
N GLY A 45 -13.65 -46.60 -7.79
CA GLY A 45 -12.58 -46.00 -6.99
C GLY A 45 -11.30 -46.84 -6.87
N GLY A 46 -11.25 -48.04 -7.45
CA GLY A 46 -10.04 -48.86 -7.54
C GLY A 46 -9.46 -49.23 -6.18
N ALA A 47 -8.15 -49.01 -5.99
CA ALA A 47 -7.45 -49.32 -4.73
C ALA A 47 -7.95 -48.46 -3.55
N ASP A 48 -8.58 -47.31 -3.82
CA ASP A 48 -9.03 -46.34 -2.82
C ASP A 48 -10.56 -46.37 -2.63
N GLU A 49 -11.28 -47.40 -3.10
CA GLU A 49 -12.77 -47.45 -3.00
C GLU A 49 -13.26 -47.19 -1.58
N ALA A 50 -12.62 -47.77 -0.56
CA ALA A 50 -12.98 -47.56 0.84
C ALA A 50 -12.89 -46.08 1.27
N VAL A 51 -11.95 -45.32 0.72
CA VAL A 51 -11.78 -43.89 0.96
C VAL A 51 -12.89 -43.11 0.24
N TRP A 52 -13.22 -43.50 -0.99
CA TRP A 52 -14.30 -42.87 -1.77
C TRP A 52 -15.68 -43.15 -1.17
N ASP A 53 -15.94 -44.36 -0.68
CA ASP A 53 -17.18 -44.69 0.04
C ASP A 53 -17.32 -43.85 1.30
N ARG A 54 -16.20 -43.66 2.01
CA ARG A 54 -16.15 -42.79 3.17
C ARG A 54 -16.45 -41.32 2.82
N TRP A 55 -15.92 -40.84 1.70
CA TRP A 55 -16.22 -39.52 1.16
C TRP A 55 -17.70 -39.39 0.77
N LYS A 56 -18.27 -40.37 0.05
CA LYS A 56 -19.69 -40.41 -0.35
C LYS A 56 -20.62 -40.36 0.87
N LYS A 57 -20.30 -41.12 1.92
CA LYS A 57 -21.04 -41.09 3.20
C LYS A 57 -21.00 -39.71 3.87
N TRP A 58 -19.84 -39.06 3.85
CA TRP A 58 -19.67 -37.72 4.41
C TRP A 58 -20.42 -36.65 3.60
N ILE A 59 -20.21 -36.60 2.28
CA ILE A 59 -20.84 -35.58 1.42
C ILE A 59 -22.36 -35.71 1.41
N GLY A 60 -22.89 -36.94 1.43
CA GLY A 60 -24.32 -37.19 1.54
C GLY A 60 -24.91 -36.67 2.86
N ALA A 61 -24.22 -36.89 3.98
CA ALA A 61 -24.65 -36.36 5.28
C ALA A 61 -24.60 -34.83 5.37
N ILE A 62 -23.61 -34.20 4.71
CA ILE A 62 -23.49 -32.74 4.63
C ILE A 62 -24.57 -32.14 3.72
N GLN A 63 -24.81 -32.71 2.55
CA GLN A 63 -25.82 -32.23 1.60
C GLN A 63 -27.24 -32.38 2.13
N ALA A 64 -27.53 -33.40 2.93
CA ALA A 64 -28.84 -33.59 3.56
C ALA A 64 -29.09 -32.67 4.76
N ARG A 65 -28.07 -31.92 5.23
CA ARG A 65 -28.18 -31.12 6.44
C ARG A 65 -28.99 -29.86 6.17
N ARG A 66 -30.02 -29.63 6.99
CA ARG A 66 -30.90 -28.44 6.94
C ARG A 66 -30.13 -27.13 6.81
N SER A 67 -29.12 -26.90 7.65
CA SER A 67 -28.34 -25.65 7.63
C SER A 67 -27.57 -25.43 6.33
N ILE A 68 -27.22 -26.50 5.59
CA ILE A 68 -26.55 -26.39 4.29
C ILE A 68 -27.58 -26.16 3.20
N LEU A 69 -28.70 -26.89 3.23
CA LEU A 69 -29.81 -26.70 2.29
C LEU A 69 -30.37 -25.28 2.35
N GLU A 70 -30.54 -24.71 3.54
CA GLU A 70 -31.07 -23.36 3.73
C GLU A 70 -30.09 -22.23 3.34
N THR A 71 -28.77 -22.51 3.29
CA THR A 71 -27.74 -21.50 2.99
C THR A 71 -27.10 -21.65 1.61
N THR A 72 -27.47 -22.68 0.86
CA THR A 72 -26.89 -22.96 -0.47
C THR A 72 -27.94 -22.68 -1.53
N SER A 73 -27.58 -21.90 -2.56
CA SER A 73 -28.49 -21.62 -3.67
C SER A 73 -28.73 -22.87 -4.50
N GLU A 74 -29.88 -22.95 -5.16
CA GLU A 74 -30.20 -24.03 -6.10
C GLU A 74 -29.22 -24.03 -7.30
N LYS A 75 -28.96 -25.21 -7.87
CA LYS A 75 -27.97 -25.40 -8.96
C LYS A 75 -28.24 -24.49 -10.15
N GLU A 76 -29.51 -24.26 -10.47
CA GLU A 76 -29.98 -23.42 -11.58
C GLU A 76 -29.50 -21.97 -11.46
N HIS A 77 -29.31 -21.46 -10.23
CA HIS A 77 -28.78 -20.12 -10.00
C HIS A 77 -27.24 -20.06 -10.04
N TYR A 78 -26.57 -21.19 -9.81
CA TYR A 78 -25.11 -21.27 -9.91
C TYR A 78 -24.63 -21.37 -11.37
N LEU A 79 -25.35 -22.10 -12.23
CA LEU A 79 -24.95 -22.34 -13.62
C LEU A 79 -24.66 -21.04 -14.42
N PRO A 80 -25.51 -19.99 -14.39
CA PRO A 80 -25.24 -18.75 -15.12
C PRO A 80 -24.03 -17.98 -14.57
N ILE A 81 -23.79 -18.05 -13.25
CA ILE A 81 -22.66 -17.37 -12.60
C ILE A 81 -21.37 -18.02 -13.05
N TYR A 82 -21.28 -19.34 -12.93
CA TYR A 82 -20.06 -20.09 -13.27
C TYR A 82 -19.83 -20.21 -14.78
N ARG A 83 -20.88 -20.21 -15.61
CA ARG A 83 -20.74 -20.10 -17.07
C ARG A 83 -20.03 -18.81 -17.48
N ARG A 84 -20.30 -17.67 -16.82
CA ARG A 84 -19.59 -16.41 -17.10
C ARG A 84 -18.09 -16.49 -16.80
N TYR A 85 -17.70 -17.26 -15.77
CA TYR A 85 -16.31 -17.51 -15.44
C TYR A 85 -15.65 -18.56 -16.36
N ALA A 86 -16.41 -19.56 -16.80
CA ALA A 86 -15.92 -20.58 -17.74
C ALA A 86 -15.74 -20.01 -19.17
N ASP A 87 -16.61 -19.09 -19.58
CA ASP A 87 -16.59 -18.44 -20.90
C ASP A 87 -15.64 -17.23 -20.97
N ASP A 88 -14.87 -16.94 -19.90
CA ASP A 88 -14.00 -15.75 -19.76
C ASP A 88 -14.72 -14.40 -19.99
N LYS A 89 -16.05 -14.37 -19.79
CA LYS A 89 -16.90 -13.17 -19.95
C LYS A 89 -17.24 -12.46 -18.65
N ALA A 90 -16.61 -12.85 -17.54
CA ALA A 90 -16.83 -12.24 -16.23
C ALA A 90 -16.14 -10.86 -16.13
N GLN A 91 -16.69 -9.85 -16.82
CA GLN A 91 -16.44 -8.45 -16.50
C GLN A 91 -17.21 -8.11 -15.20
N ASN A 92 -16.50 -7.65 -14.16
CA ASN A 92 -17.09 -6.97 -13.03
C ASN A 92 -17.76 -5.68 -13.51
N ARG A 93 -19.03 -5.74 -13.95
CA ARG A 93 -19.84 -4.54 -14.16
C ARG A 93 -20.49 -4.13 -12.84
N PRO A 94 -20.19 -2.94 -12.30
CA PRO A 94 -20.98 -2.37 -11.22
C PRO A 94 -22.41 -2.06 -11.70
N ILE A 95 -23.36 -2.15 -10.77
CA ILE A 95 -24.81 -1.97 -10.97
C ILE A 95 -25.19 -0.59 -11.55
N SER A 96 -24.27 0.39 -11.58
CA SER A 96 -24.47 1.71 -12.19
C SER A 96 -24.64 1.66 -13.72
N ALA A 97 -24.17 0.62 -14.40
CA ALA A 97 -24.20 0.54 -15.87
C ALA A 97 -25.59 0.25 -16.48
N MET A 98 -26.60 -0.12 -15.67
CA MET A 98 -27.95 -0.36 -16.17
C MET A 98 -28.85 0.89 -16.22
N ALA A 99 -28.46 2.00 -15.58
CA ALA A 99 -29.27 3.21 -15.55
C ALA A 99 -29.06 4.14 -16.77
N HIS A 100 -27.93 3.99 -17.49
CA HIS A 100 -27.57 4.90 -18.59
C HIS A 100 -27.95 4.37 -19.99
N ALA A 101 -28.24 3.08 -20.14
CA ALA A 101 -28.56 2.47 -21.43
C ALA A 101 -29.94 2.85 -21.99
N THR A 102 -30.75 3.62 -21.26
CA THR A 102 -32.11 4.03 -21.69
C THR A 102 -32.23 5.51 -22.05
N ARG A 103 -31.14 6.28 -22.10
CA ARG A 103 -31.23 7.74 -22.30
C ARG A 103 -30.63 8.27 -23.61
N ASP A 104 -29.85 7.47 -24.34
CA ASP A 104 -29.12 7.95 -25.54
C ASP A 104 -29.76 7.62 -26.89
N GLU A 105 -30.98 7.05 -26.95
CA GLU A 105 -31.68 6.81 -28.22
C GLU A 105 -32.60 7.96 -28.68
N ARG A 106 -32.51 9.15 -28.08
CA ARG A 106 -33.35 10.29 -28.50
C ARG A 106 -32.60 11.61 -28.59
N ALA A 107 -31.57 11.67 -29.43
CA ALA A 107 -31.16 12.90 -30.09
C ALA A 107 -30.18 12.60 -31.21
N HIS A 108 -30.65 12.52 -32.45
CA HIS A 108 -29.96 13.09 -33.63
C HIS A 108 -30.79 12.82 -34.90
N HIS A 109 -31.78 13.69 -35.14
CA HIS A 109 -32.16 14.09 -36.48
C HIS A 109 -31.78 15.56 -36.63
N GLY A 110 -30.84 15.86 -37.53
CA GLY A 110 -30.46 17.23 -37.83
C GLY A 110 -29.17 17.37 -38.64
N SER A 111 -29.37 17.61 -39.94
CA SER A 111 -28.50 18.28 -40.92
C SER A 111 -27.05 17.83 -41.12
N GLU A 112 -26.82 17.33 -42.33
CA GLU A 112 -25.52 17.21 -43.02
C GLU A 112 -24.80 18.57 -43.08
N SER A 113 -23.57 18.62 -42.55
CA SER A 113 -22.54 19.55 -43.03
C SER A 113 -21.14 19.09 -42.59
N ASP A 114 -20.31 18.84 -43.60
CA ASP A 114 -18.84 18.87 -43.61
C ASP A 114 -18.09 17.90 -42.67
N HIS A 115 -17.80 16.70 -43.19
CA HIS A 115 -17.00 15.69 -42.50
C HIS A 115 -15.51 15.87 -42.80
N GLY A 116 -14.77 16.46 -41.86
CA GLY A 116 -13.37 16.07 -41.65
C GLY A 116 -13.26 14.58 -41.29
N PRO A 117 -12.05 13.99 -41.32
CA PRO A 117 -11.87 12.56 -41.06
C PRO A 117 -12.47 12.16 -39.70
N PRO A 118 -13.04 10.95 -39.58
CA PRO A 118 -13.65 10.50 -38.33
C PRO A 118 -12.60 10.51 -37.22
N VAL A 119 -12.89 11.26 -36.15
CA VAL A 119 -12.04 11.29 -34.95
C VAL A 119 -11.97 9.86 -34.39
N PRO A 120 -10.77 9.29 -34.19
CA PRO A 120 -10.65 7.94 -33.64
C PRO A 120 -11.35 7.86 -32.28
N PRO A 121 -11.94 6.70 -31.93
CA PRO A 121 -12.63 6.54 -30.66
C PRO A 121 -11.68 6.87 -29.50
N PRO A 122 -12.17 7.56 -28.45
CA PRO A 122 -11.33 7.95 -27.32
C PRO A 122 -10.72 6.71 -26.68
N ILE A 123 -9.39 6.71 -26.60
CA ILE A 123 -8.59 5.64 -26.02
C ILE A 123 -9.06 5.41 -24.58
N HIS A 124 -9.44 4.18 -24.23
CA HIS A 124 -9.79 3.87 -22.84
C HIS A 124 -8.54 4.08 -21.96
N PRO A 125 -8.57 5.03 -21.01
CA PRO A 125 -7.36 5.43 -20.31
C PRO A 125 -7.07 4.43 -19.19
N SER A 126 -6.35 3.35 -19.53
CA SER A 126 -5.86 2.34 -18.58
C SER A 126 -4.41 2.67 -18.18
N PHE A 127 -4.18 2.81 -16.88
CA PHE A 127 -2.87 3.13 -16.31
C PHE A 127 -2.34 1.94 -15.54
N VAL A 128 -1.05 1.61 -15.71
CA VAL A 128 -0.38 0.57 -14.93
C VAL A 128 0.60 1.23 -13.98
N GLN A 129 0.44 0.95 -12.69
CA GLN A 129 1.33 1.42 -11.64
C GLN A 129 2.06 0.25 -11.01
N VAL A 130 3.38 0.24 -11.19
CA VAL A 130 4.26 -0.69 -10.47
C VAL A 130 4.44 -0.20 -9.04
N ALA A 131 4.26 -1.08 -8.06
CA ALA A 131 4.53 -0.80 -6.66
C ALA A 131 6.00 -0.43 -6.47
N LYS A 132 6.24 0.78 -5.93
CA LYS A 132 7.57 1.29 -5.60
C LYS A 132 7.80 1.13 -4.09
N PRO A 133 8.46 0.05 -3.63
CA PRO A 133 8.66 -0.17 -2.21
C PRO A 133 9.55 0.91 -1.59
N TYR A 134 10.46 1.49 -2.38
CA TYR A 134 11.36 2.55 -1.97
C TYR A 134 11.20 3.81 -2.82
N ILE A 135 11.39 4.98 -2.21
CA ILE A 135 11.28 6.31 -2.82
C ILE A 135 12.54 7.09 -2.41
N PHE A 136 13.28 7.63 -3.36
CA PHE A 136 14.45 8.47 -3.04
C PHE A 136 14.03 9.81 -2.46
N GLU A 137 14.89 10.40 -1.64
CA GLU A 137 14.67 11.71 -1.02
C GLU A 137 14.27 12.78 -2.05
N GLN A 138 14.93 12.81 -3.22
CA GLN A 138 14.62 13.75 -4.29
C GLN A 138 13.14 13.67 -4.72
N THR A 139 12.62 12.46 -4.90
CA THR A 139 11.22 12.24 -5.27
C THR A 139 10.27 12.64 -4.14
N ILE A 140 10.65 12.42 -2.87
CA ILE A 140 9.87 12.88 -1.71
C ILE A 140 9.73 14.40 -1.74
N GLN A 141 10.83 15.12 -1.95
CA GLN A 141 10.84 16.58 -2.05
C GLN A 141 10.01 17.09 -3.24
N GLU A 142 10.12 16.42 -4.40
CA GLU A 142 9.30 16.72 -5.57
C GLU A 142 7.78 16.50 -5.31
N CYS A 143 7.39 15.47 -4.55
CA CYS A 143 5.99 15.26 -4.15
C CYS A 143 5.48 16.42 -3.29
N ILE A 144 6.24 16.78 -2.24
CA ILE A 144 5.89 17.87 -1.31
C ILE A 144 5.73 19.19 -2.09
N GLN A 145 6.66 19.47 -3.00
CA GLN A 145 6.63 20.65 -3.86
C GLN A 145 5.41 20.64 -4.81
N ALA A 146 5.14 19.52 -5.47
CA ALA A 146 4.00 19.37 -6.39
C ALA A 146 2.65 19.57 -5.71
N MET A 147 2.51 19.12 -4.46
CA MET A 147 1.31 19.35 -3.67
C MET A 147 1.16 20.79 -3.17
N GLY A 148 2.23 21.60 -3.24
CA GLY A 148 2.24 22.99 -2.77
C GLY A 148 2.17 23.11 -1.25
N VAL A 149 2.67 22.10 -0.52
CA VAL A 149 2.68 22.09 0.96
C VAL A 149 3.94 22.79 1.46
N ASP A 150 3.78 23.71 2.41
CA ASP A 150 4.92 24.33 3.10
C ASP A 150 5.77 23.25 3.82
N PRO A 151 7.10 23.19 3.63
CA PRO A 151 7.94 22.15 4.22
C PRO A 151 7.87 22.09 5.75
N THR A 152 7.77 23.23 6.43
CA THR A 152 7.70 23.26 7.90
C THR A 152 6.36 22.70 8.38
N ARG A 153 5.29 23.06 7.69
CA ARG A 153 3.94 22.53 7.94
C ARG A 153 3.85 21.02 7.65
N GLU A 154 4.49 20.54 6.58
CA GLU A 154 4.58 19.11 6.26
C GLU A 154 5.16 18.34 7.44
N VAL A 155 6.35 18.75 7.90
CA VAL A 155 7.06 18.07 8.99
C VAL A 155 6.23 18.08 10.26
N SER A 156 5.64 19.24 10.61
CA SER A 156 4.80 19.38 11.81
C SER A 156 3.60 18.43 11.78
N GLN A 157 2.84 18.42 10.68
CA GLN A 157 1.67 17.55 10.56
C GLN A 157 2.06 16.07 10.51
N ARG A 158 3.14 15.72 9.80
CA ARG A 158 3.63 14.35 9.72
C ARG A 158 4.03 13.83 11.09
N LEU A 159 4.80 14.60 11.86
CA LEU A 159 5.19 14.20 13.22
C LEU A 159 4.00 14.14 14.18
N GLN A 160 3.02 15.04 14.06
CA GLN A 160 1.78 14.98 14.82
C GLN A 160 0.96 13.73 14.48
N GLY A 161 0.86 13.36 13.20
CA GLY A 161 0.20 12.14 12.76
C GLY A 161 0.88 10.89 13.29
N VAL A 162 2.21 10.77 13.16
CA VAL A 162 2.96 9.63 13.71
C VAL A 162 2.80 9.54 15.24
N THR A 163 2.81 10.68 15.94
CA THR A 163 2.58 10.73 17.39
C THR A 163 1.16 10.28 17.75
N TRP A 164 0.16 10.72 16.98
CA TRP A 164 -1.22 10.28 17.17
C TRP A 164 -1.34 8.76 16.99
N ILE A 165 -0.74 8.18 15.93
CA ILE A 165 -0.74 6.73 15.69
C ILE A 165 -0.09 6.01 16.87
N ASP A 166 1.07 6.48 17.33
CA ASP A 166 1.81 5.87 18.44
C ASP A 166 1.03 5.90 19.77
N ASN A 167 0.32 6.99 20.05
CA ASN A 167 -0.50 7.09 21.25
C ASN A 167 -1.73 6.17 21.19
N VAL A 168 -2.47 6.20 20.07
CA VAL A 168 -3.70 5.42 19.89
C VAL A 168 -3.41 3.92 19.87
N ARG A 169 -2.34 3.49 19.18
CA ARG A 169 -1.94 2.08 19.18
C ARG A 169 -1.62 1.57 20.58
N LYS A 170 -1.00 2.41 21.44
CA LYS A 170 -0.60 2.04 22.80
C LYS A 170 -1.85 1.88 23.67
N ALA A 171 -2.80 2.80 23.57
CA ALA A 171 -4.10 2.69 24.23
C ALA A 171 -4.86 1.40 23.82
N LEU A 172 -4.78 1.04 22.53
CA LEU A 172 -5.39 -0.18 21.99
C LEU A 172 -4.54 -1.44 22.16
N ARG A 173 -3.34 -1.33 22.75
CA ARG A 173 -2.37 -2.43 22.93
C ARG A 173 -2.00 -3.14 21.61
N LEU A 174 -1.92 -2.39 20.52
CA LEU A 174 -1.49 -2.90 19.22
C LEU A 174 0.04 -3.06 19.18
N PRO A 175 0.56 -4.13 18.54
CA PRO A 175 1.99 -4.39 18.47
C PRO A 175 2.73 -3.38 17.58
N VAL A 176 4.06 -3.35 17.71
CA VAL A 176 4.95 -2.45 16.94
C VAL A 176 4.88 -2.69 15.43
N ARG A 177 4.66 -3.93 14.95
CA ARG A 177 4.48 -4.17 13.51
C ARG A 177 3.28 -3.39 12.93
N THR A 178 2.18 -3.30 13.68
CA THR A 178 1.00 -2.50 13.30
C THR A 178 1.32 -1.01 13.27
N PHE A 179 2.14 -0.52 14.22
CA PHE A 179 2.66 0.85 14.19
C PHE A 179 3.45 1.13 12.92
N ASN A 180 4.43 0.28 12.63
CA ASN A 180 5.36 0.45 11.52
C ASN A 180 4.60 0.46 10.18
N THR A 181 3.68 -0.48 9.99
CA THR A 181 2.81 -0.52 8.81
C THR A 181 1.91 0.71 8.73
N ALA A 182 1.27 1.12 9.82
CA ALA A 182 0.44 2.33 9.84
C ALA A 182 1.23 3.59 9.45
N VAL A 183 2.46 3.75 9.94
CA VAL A 183 3.28 4.92 9.64
C VAL A 183 3.76 4.92 8.18
N ILE A 184 4.11 3.77 7.60
CA ILE A 184 4.45 3.68 6.17
C ILE A 184 3.26 4.11 5.30
N TYR A 185 2.05 3.61 5.61
CA TYR A 185 0.83 3.98 4.89
C TYR A 185 0.50 5.46 5.05
N TYR A 186 0.65 5.99 6.27
CA TYR A 186 0.48 7.40 6.55
C TYR A 186 1.46 8.26 5.74
N HIS A 187 2.76 7.94 5.74
CA HIS A 187 3.75 8.69 4.94
C HIS A 187 3.43 8.65 3.45
N ARG A 188 3.09 7.48 2.89
CA ARG A 188 2.72 7.35 1.47
C ARG A 188 1.48 8.14 1.12
N PHE A 189 0.45 8.09 1.96
CA PHE A 189 -0.77 8.87 1.76
C PHE A 189 -0.48 10.36 1.74
N ARG A 190 0.35 10.83 2.69
CA ARG A 190 0.76 12.24 2.81
C ARG A 190 1.69 12.72 1.70
N LEU A 191 2.31 11.81 0.94
CA LEU A 191 3.08 12.13 -0.27
C LEU A 191 2.26 12.15 -1.54
N VAL A 192 0.95 11.86 -1.50
CA VAL A 192 0.08 11.82 -2.69
C VAL A 192 -1.17 12.66 -2.50
N ARG A 193 -1.67 12.79 -1.27
CA ARG A 193 -2.91 13.48 -0.94
C ARG A 193 -2.60 14.73 -0.10
N PRO A 194 -3.01 15.93 -0.56
CA PRO A 194 -2.67 17.17 0.10
C PRO A 194 -3.43 17.32 1.43
N ASP A 195 -2.86 18.14 2.32
CA ASP A 195 -3.40 18.36 3.66
C ASP A 195 -4.65 19.26 3.70
N THR A 196 -4.90 19.98 2.61
CA THR A 196 -6.13 20.77 2.41
C THR A 196 -7.36 19.90 2.24
N GLU A 197 -7.18 18.66 1.78
CA GLU A 197 -8.27 17.72 1.53
C GLU A 197 -8.49 16.78 2.72
N TYR A 198 -7.39 16.32 3.34
CA TYR A 198 -7.45 15.36 4.44
C TYR A 198 -6.66 15.82 5.66
N SER A 199 -7.34 15.89 6.81
CA SER A 199 -6.71 16.20 8.08
C SER A 199 -5.67 15.12 8.44
N PHE A 200 -4.62 15.50 9.17
CA PHE A 200 -3.62 14.53 9.62
C PHE A 200 -4.23 13.48 10.55
N THR A 201 -5.30 13.81 11.29
CA THR A 201 -5.96 12.90 12.24
C THR A 201 -6.75 11.84 11.50
N ASP A 202 -7.56 12.21 10.50
CA ASP A 202 -8.31 11.23 9.71
C ASP A 202 -7.38 10.34 8.89
N SER A 203 -6.34 10.94 8.31
CA SER A 203 -5.29 10.21 7.59
C SER A 203 -4.57 9.21 8.50
N ALA A 204 -4.21 9.61 9.72
CA ALA A 204 -3.56 8.74 10.70
C ALA A 204 -4.49 7.62 11.20
N ALA A 205 -5.76 7.92 11.44
CA ALA A 205 -6.76 6.94 11.86
C ALA A 205 -7.04 5.91 10.77
N ALA A 206 -7.17 6.35 9.51
CA ALA A 206 -7.35 5.48 8.36
C ALA A 206 -6.11 4.61 8.09
N ALA A 207 -4.90 5.16 8.24
CA ALA A 207 -3.67 4.39 8.13
C ALA A 207 -3.57 3.30 9.22
N LEU A 208 -3.91 3.64 10.47
CA LEU A 208 -3.93 2.66 11.58
C LEU A 208 -5.01 1.59 11.37
N PHE A 209 -6.21 1.98 10.94
CA PHE A 209 -7.31 1.06 10.63
C PHE A 209 -6.92 0.07 9.52
N THR A 210 -6.32 0.57 8.44
CA THR A 210 -5.83 -0.25 7.31
C THR A 210 -4.71 -1.19 7.77
N ALA A 211 -3.74 -0.69 8.55
CA ALA A 211 -2.66 -1.50 9.08
C ALA A 211 -3.15 -2.62 10.02
N CYS A 212 -4.20 -2.39 10.81
CA CYS A 212 -4.79 -3.44 11.65
C CYS A 212 -5.28 -4.63 10.84
N LYS A 213 -5.78 -4.41 9.61
CA LYS A 213 -6.21 -5.49 8.71
C LYS A 213 -5.02 -6.21 8.08
N ILE A 214 -4.01 -5.46 7.64
CA ILE A 214 -2.81 -6.03 7.00
C ILE A 214 -2.00 -6.89 7.99
N GLU A 215 -1.93 -6.47 9.25
CA GLU A 215 -1.09 -7.12 10.28
C GLU A 215 -1.83 -8.13 11.17
N ASP A 216 -3.07 -8.49 10.80
CA ASP A 216 -3.97 -9.37 11.56
C ASP A 216 -4.15 -8.94 13.03
N THR A 217 -4.35 -7.64 13.25
CA THR A 217 -4.54 -7.01 14.57
C THR A 217 -5.85 -6.22 14.63
N LEU A 218 -6.89 -6.81 14.04
CA LEU A 218 -8.18 -6.18 13.74
C LEU A 218 -8.75 -5.35 14.92
N LYS A 219 -9.22 -4.14 14.56
CA LYS A 219 -9.95 -3.19 15.42
C LYS A 219 -11.06 -2.55 14.59
N LYS A 220 -12.20 -2.26 15.22
CA LYS A 220 -13.24 -1.47 14.54
C LYS A 220 -12.76 -0.02 14.46
N SER A 221 -13.16 0.71 13.41
CA SER A 221 -12.80 2.14 13.28
C SER A 221 -13.33 2.97 14.45
N ARG A 222 -14.47 2.60 15.04
CA ARG A 222 -15.01 3.22 16.27
C ARG A 222 -14.14 2.97 17.50
N ASP A 223 -13.53 1.79 17.64
CA ASP A 223 -12.59 1.51 18.74
C ASP A 223 -11.37 2.43 18.65
N ILE A 224 -10.88 2.66 17.42
CA ILE A 224 -9.74 3.56 17.16
C ILE A 224 -10.07 5.00 17.55
N LEU A 225 -11.24 5.49 17.12
CA LEU A 225 -11.72 6.84 17.45
C LEU A 225 -11.96 7.01 18.95
N CYS A 226 -12.59 6.02 19.59
CA CYS A 226 -12.87 6.01 21.01
C CYS A 226 -11.57 6.04 21.83
N ALA A 227 -10.57 5.23 21.49
CA ALA A 227 -9.27 5.28 22.14
C ALA A 227 -8.59 6.65 21.98
N ALA A 228 -8.65 7.24 20.79
CA ALA A 228 -8.11 8.58 20.54
C ALA A 228 -8.83 9.68 21.33
N TYR A 229 -10.15 9.56 21.50
CA TYR A 229 -10.95 10.48 22.30
C TYR A 229 -10.63 10.33 23.79
N ASN A 230 -10.71 9.12 24.34
CA ASN A 230 -10.48 8.86 25.77
C ASN A 230 -9.05 9.19 26.23
N LEU A 231 -8.06 9.18 25.33
CA LEU A 231 -6.68 9.63 25.61
C LEU A 231 -6.58 11.13 25.96
N LYS A 232 -7.52 11.95 25.49
CA LYS A 232 -7.51 13.41 25.70
C LYS A 232 -8.44 13.87 26.83
N HIS A 233 -9.26 12.95 27.37
CA HIS A 233 -10.31 13.27 28.33
C HIS A 233 -10.07 12.54 29.65
N VAL A 234 -10.57 13.12 30.73
CA VAL A 234 -10.52 12.51 32.06
C VAL A 234 -11.46 11.29 32.11
N PRO A 235 -11.21 10.30 33.00
CA PRO A 235 -11.99 9.06 33.03
C PRO A 235 -13.51 9.24 33.16
N SER A 236 -13.98 10.31 33.81
CA SER A 236 -15.41 10.60 33.95
C SER A 236 -16.10 11.02 32.64
N GLU A 237 -15.32 11.46 31.65
CA GLU A 237 -15.79 11.90 30.33
C GLU A 237 -15.56 10.83 29.25
N HIS A 238 -15.06 9.64 29.62
CA HIS A 238 -14.78 8.58 28.66
C HIS A 238 -16.06 8.08 28.00
N LEU A 239 -16.01 7.92 26.68
CA LEU A 239 -17.10 7.39 25.89
C LEU A 239 -16.87 5.91 25.60
N SER A 240 -17.97 5.22 25.28
CA SER A 240 -17.95 3.86 24.75
C SER A 240 -17.73 3.88 23.23
N PRO A 241 -17.09 2.86 22.62
CA PRO A 241 -17.00 2.75 21.16
C PRO A 241 -18.35 2.81 20.44
N ASP A 242 -19.45 2.41 21.10
CA ASP A 242 -20.80 2.44 20.55
C ASP A 242 -21.47 3.83 20.61
N ASP A 243 -20.78 4.86 21.12
CA ASP A 243 -21.27 6.23 21.18
C ASP A 243 -21.41 6.85 19.78
N GLN A 244 -22.58 7.44 19.50
CA GLN A 244 -22.97 7.99 18.22
C GLN A 244 -22.03 9.10 17.72
N ALA A 245 -21.30 9.77 18.62
CA ALA A 245 -20.29 10.78 18.27
C ALA A 245 -19.22 10.25 17.30
N PHE A 246 -18.97 8.94 17.28
CA PHE A 246 -17.97 8.34 16.41
C PHE A 246 -18.49 7.90 15.03
N GLU A 247 -19.80 7.95 14.76
CA GLU A 247 -20.36 7.35 13.55
C GLU A 247 -19.87 8.03 12.26
N THR A 248 -19.96 9.36 12.19
CA THR A 248 -19.55 10.12 10.99
C THR A 248 -18.06 9.92 10.69
N ASN A 249 -17.21 10.06 11.70
CA ASN A 249 -15.77 9.88 11.55
C ASN A 249 -15.41 8.42 11.22
N SER A 250 -16.17 7.45 11.75
CA SER A 250 -15.99 6.03 11.45
C SER A 250 -16.26 5.73 9.98
N ARG A 251 -17.34 6.30 9.41
CA ARG A 251 -17.64 6.19 7.97
C ARG A 251 -16.55 6.86 7.11
N ALA A 252 -16.06 8.03 7.52
CA ALA A 252 -14.98 8.72 6.82
C ALA A 252 -13.70 7.86 6.77
N ILE A 253 -13.27 7.30 7.92
CA ILE A 253 -12.12 6.39 8.00
C ILE A 253 -12.26 5.19 7.06
N ILE A 254 -13.46 4.59 7.00
CA ILE A 254 -13.72 3.45 6.09
C ILE A 254 -13.65 3.90 4.63
N GLY A 255 -14.17 5.09 4.30
CA GLY A 255 -14.07 5.67 2.96
C GLY A 255 -12.62 5.93 2.50
N LEU A 256 -11.73 6.26 3.43
CA LEU A 256 -10.31 6.51 3.14
C LEU A 256 -9.49 5.23 2.92
N GLU A 257 -9.99 4.05 3.31
CA GLU A 257 -9.26 2.78 3.20
C GLU A 257 -8.82 2.50 1.77
N ARG A 258 -9.72 2.67 0.80
CA ARG A 258 -9.39 2.48 -0.62
C ARG A 258 -8.24 3.39 -1.06
N LEU A 259 -8.29 4.67 -0.67
CA LEU A 259 -7.25 5.65 -1.01
C LEU A 259 -5.91 5.30 -0.35
N MET A 260 -5.92 4.79 0.89
CA MET A 260 -4.71 4.29 1.56
C MET A 260 -4.05 3.16 0.77
N LEU A 261 -4.85 2.21 0.27
CA LEU A 261 -4.37 1.09 -0.54
C LEU A 261 -3.82 1.58 -1.89
N GLU A 262 -4.54 2.48 -2.57
CA GLU A 262 -4.10 3.10 -3.83
C GLU A 262 -2.75 3.84 -3.66
N CYS A 263 -2.61 4.68 -2.62
CA CYS A 263 -1.36 5.39 -2.33
C CYS A 263 -0.19 4.44 -1.99
N SER A 264 -0.48 3.25 -1.46
CA SER A 264 0.52 2.20 -1.22
C SER A 264 0.86 1.36 -2.47
N GLY A 265 0.15 1.58 -3.57
CA GLY A 265 0.26 0.76 -4.78
C GLY A 265 -0.28 -0.66 -4.61
N PHE A 266 -1.19 -0.88 -3.65
CA PHE A 266 -1.67 -2.20 -3.20
C PHE A 266 -0.51 -3.17 -2.84
N ASP A 267 0.62 -2.65 -2.38
CA ASP A 267 1.76 -3.45 -1.93
C ASP A 267 1.65 -3.79 -0.44
N PHE A 268 1.18 -5.00 -0.16
CA PHE A 268 0.99 -5.51 1.20
C PHE A 268 2.28 -6.06 1.83
N ARG A 269 3.43 -6.03 1.14
CA ARG A 269 4.68 -6.57 1.67
C ARG A 269 5.24 -5.63 2.74
N THR A 270 5.12 -6.03 4.00
CA THR A 270 5.64 -5.25 5.13
C THR A 270 7.10 -5.59 5.46
N ARG A 271 7.89 -4.56 5.76
CA ARG A 271 9.34 -4.66 6.02
C ARG A 271 9.68 -3.85 7.26
N HIS A 272 10.10 -4.54 8.31
CA HIS A 272 10.29 -3.96 9.65
C HIS A 272 11.69 -4.28 10.18
N PRO A 273 12.46 -3.28 10.64
CA PRO A 273 13.86 -3.46 11.02
C PRO A 273 14.05 -4.32 12.27
N GLU A 274 13.07 -4.43 13.16
CA GLU A 274 13.23 -4.98 14.52
C GLU A 274 13.72 -6.43 14.51
N LYS A 275 13.17 -7.28 13.63
CA LYS A 275 13.59 -8.68 13.52
C LYS A 275 15.03 -8.80 13.01
N THR A 276 15.42 -7.98 12.05
CA THR A 276 16.78 -7.96 11.50
C THR A 276 17.76 -7.35 12.49
N LEU A 277 17.35 -6.30 13.21
CA LEU A 277 18.11 -5.64 14.26
C LEU A 277 18.49 -6.63 15.36
N ALA A 278 17.55 -7.43 15.84
CA ALA A 278 17.83 -8.46 16.86
C ALA A 278 18.80 -9.55 16.36
N LYS A 279 18.79 -9.88 15.06
CA LYS A 279 19.74 -10.83 14.47
C LYS A 279 21.13 -10.20 14.30
N LEU A 280 21.18 -8.94 13.86
CA LEU A 280 22.42 -8.21 13.68
C LEU A 280 23.10 -7.89 15.01
N SER A 281 22.33 -7.58 16.05
CA SER A 281 22.89 -7.37 17.40
C SER A 281 23.62 -8.60 17.89
N LEU A 282 23.06 -9.79 17.67
CA LEU A 282 23.72 -11.07 17.97
C LEU A 282 24.95 -11.29 17.08
N HIS A 283 24.84 -11.07 15.76
CA HIS A 283 25.93 -11.23 14.80
C HIS A 283 27.16 -10.37 15.14
N TYR A 284 26.94 -9.12 15.55
CA TYR A 284 28.01 -8.19 15.94
C TYR A 284 28.41 -8.29 17.43
N ASN A 285 27.81 -9.19 18.21
CA ASN A 285 28.00 -9.33 19.67
C ASN A 285 27.77 -8.02 20.45
N VAL A 286 26.68 -7.32 20.12
CA VAL A 286 26.28 -6.07 20.75
C VAL A 286 25.57 -6.35 22.07
N GLY A 287 25.97 -5.69 23.16
CA GLY A 287 25.36 -5.90 24.47
C GLY A 287 23.89 -5.46 24.55
N ASP A 288 23.13 -6.07 25.47
CA ASP A 288 21.68 -5.89 25.60
C ASP A 288 21.24 -4.43 25.76
N LYS A 289 21.99 -3.62 26.51
CA LYS A 289 21.67 -2.20 26.74
C LYS A 289 21.69 -1.40 25.43
N VAL A 290 22.71 -1.64 24.59
CA VAL A 290 22.85 -0.97 23.29
C VAL A 290 21.82 -1.50 22.31
N THR A 291 21.53 -2.80 22.33
CA THR A 291 20.49 -3.43 21.52
C THR A 291 19.10 -2.88 21.84
N LEU A 292 18.78 -2.71 23.13
CA LEU A 292 17.51 -2.13 23.56
C LEU A 292 17.39 -0.65 23.14
N LEU A 293 18.48 0.11 23.26
CA LEU A 293 18.53 1.48 22.75
C LEU A 293 18.33 1.50 21.23
N ALA A 294 18.99 0.62 20.48
CA ALA A 294 18.83 0.50 19.04
C ALA A 294 17.38 0.16 18.63
N TYR A 295 16.71 -0.71 19.39
CA TYR A 295 15.29 -1.01 19.20
C TYR A 295 14.40 0.22 19.43
N ARG A 296 14.69 1.05 20.45
CA ARG A 296 13.94 2.30 20.66
C ARG A 296 14.21 3.31 19.55
N ILE A 297 15.46 3.43 19.10
CA ILE A 297 15.84 4.25 17.95
C ILE A 297 15.10 3.78 16.69
N SER A 298 14.90 2.47 16.50
CA SER A 298 14.16 1.97 15.34
C SER A 298 12.69 2.37 15.34
N LEU A 299 12.09 2.65 16.51
CA LEU A 299 10.74 3.22 16.58
C LEU A 299 10.73 4.71 16.21
N ASP A 300 11.71 5.46 16.70
CA ASP A 300 11.86 6.88 16.35
C ASP A 300 12.25 7.08 14.87
N LEU A 301 12.91 6.10 14.24
CA LEU A 301 13.19 6.08 12.81
C LEU A 301 11.92 6.23 11.96
N TYR A 302 10.78 5.71 12.41
CA TYR A 302 9.50 5.86 11.69
C TYR A 302 8.97 7.30 11.71
N ARG A 303 9.56 8.20 12.51
CA ARG A 303 9.29 9.64 12.49
C ARG A 303 10.08 10.37 11.39
N THR A 304 10.92 9.68 10.64
CA THR A 304 11.58 10.17 9.42
C THR A 304 11.00 9.46 8.20
N PHE A 305 11.46 9.82 6.99
CA PHE A 305 11.13 9.09 5.77
C PHE A 305 12.03 7.86 5.52
N ALA A 306 12.98 7.54 6.39
CA ALA A 306 13.88 6.41 6.22
C ALA A 306 13.18 5.06 5.92
N PRO A 307 12.01 4.72 6.50
CA PRO A 307 11.27 3.50 6.14
C PRO A 307 10.78 3.44 4.69
N LEU A 308 10.68 4.60 4.01
CA LEU A 308 10.39 4.66 2.58
C LEU A 308 11.65 4.69 1.73
N LYS A 309 12.82 5.00 2.30
CA LYS A 309 14.08 5.15 1.55
C LYS A 309 14.94 3.89 1.60
N GLN A 310 14.91 3.16 2.71
CA GLN A 310 15.97 2.22 3.08
C GLN A 310 15.48 0.78 3.26
N THR A 311 16.40 -0.16 3.02
CA THR A 311 16.14 -1.58 3.28
C THR A 311 16.08 -1.87 4.79
N THR A 312 15.47 -3.01 5.14
CA THR A 312 15.40 -3.48 6.53
C THR A 312 16.79 -3.62 7.18
N SER A 313 17.78 -4.11 6.42
CA SER A 313 19.16 -4.26 6.89
C SER A 313 19.80 -2.90 7.15
N THR A 314 19.69 -1.97 6.22
CA THR A 314 20.22 -0.61 6.35
C THR A 314 19.66 0.09 7.59
N MET A 315 18.34 0.07 7.76
CA MET A 315 17.68 0.67 8.92
C MET A 315 18.18 0.06 10.24
N ALA A 316 18.28 -1.27 10.31
CA ALA A 316 18.75 -1.97 11.51
C ALA A 316 20.23 -1.65 11.83
N ILE A 317 21.10 -1.63 10.82
CA ILE A 317 22.52 -1.29 10.96
C ILE A 317 22.69 0.15 11.45
N ALA A 318 21.96 1.10 10.85
CA ALA A 318 22.01 2.50 11.27
C ALA A 318 21.52 2.70 12.71
N CYS A 319 20.47 2.00 13.13
CA CYS A 319 19.99 2.06 14.52
C CYS A 319 21.02 1.50 15.51
N LEU A 320 21.68 0.39 15.17
CA LEU A 320 22.74 -0.21 16.00
C LEU A 320 23.96 0.70 16.11
N GLU A 321 24.44 1.25 14.99
CA GLU A 321 25.55 2.19 15.00
C GLU A 321 25.25 3.43 15.83
N LEU A 322 24.07 4.04 15.62
CA LEU A 322 23.68 5.23 16.38
C LEU A 322 23.56 4.92 17.88
N ALA A 323 22.97 3.78 18.25
CA ALA A 323 22.89 3.35 19.65
C ALA A 323 24.28 3.18 20.28
N GLY A 324 25.21 2.55 19.55
CA GLY A 324 26.59 2.39 20.01
C GLY A 324 27.28 3.73 20.22
N ARG A 325 27.14 4.66 19.27
CA ARG A 325 27.72 6.01 19.35
C ARG A 325 27.12 6.82 20.51
N LEU A 326 25.80 6.78 20.71
CA LEU A 326 25.12 7.47 21.82
C LEU A 326 25.47 6.87 23.19
N SER A 327 25.72 5.56 23.25
CA SER A 327 26.10 4.86 24.48
C SER A 327 27.60 4.91 24.80
N GLY A 328 28.41 5.54 23.95
CA GLY A 328 29.88 5.49 24.04
C GLY A 328 30.49 4.10 23.81
N GLN A 329 29.70 3.16 23.28
CA GLN A 329 30.10 1.77 22.98
C GLN A 329 30.09 1.57 21.47
N ARG A 330 31.13 2.09 20.80
CA ARG A 330 31.23 2.01 19.33
C ARG A 330 31.34 0.57 18.85
N ILE A 331 30.73 0.28 17.71
CA ILE A 331 30.68 -1.05 17.11
C ILE A 331 31.53 -1.03 15.83
N GLU A 332 32.84 -1.22 15.98
CA GLU A 332 33.81 -1.05 14.89
C GLU A 332 33.50 -1.92 13.65
N LYS A 333 32.96 -3.12 13.86
CA LYS A 333 32.55 -4.01 12.77
C LYS A 333 31.43 -3.43 11.91
N ILE A 334 30.50 -2.70 12.52
CA ILE A 334 29.42 -2.01 11.80
C ILE A 334 29.99 -0.79 11.08
N GLU A 335 30.81 0.00 11.77
CA GLU A 335 31.34 1.25 11.23
C GLU A 335 32.34 1.04 10.08
N SER A 336 33.08 -0.08 10.08
CA SER A 336 33.99 -0.43 8.99
C SER A 336 33.27 -0.84 7.70
N GLY A 337 32.01 -1.29 7.80
CA GLY A 337 31.20 -1.70 6.66
C GLY A 337 31.69 -2.97 5.95
N ALA A 338 32.53 -3.77 6.59
CA ALA A 338 33.19 -4.92 5.96
C ALA A 338 32.22 -5.99 5.40
N ASP A 339 31.03 -6.14 5.99
CA ASP A 339 30.01 -7.12 5.58
C ASP A 339 28.78 -6.49 4.93
N TYR A 340 28.81 -5.20 4.57
CA TYR A 340 27.65 -4.50 3.99
C TYR A 340 27.11 -5.13 2.71
N GLU A 341 27.98 -5.67 1.85
CA GLU A 341 27.58 -6.37 0.63
C GLU A 341 26.74 -7.62 0.91
N GLN A 342 27.05 -8.36 1.99
CA GLN A 342 26.26 -9.51 2.44
C GLN A 342 24.85 -9.09 2.85
N TRP A 343 24.72 -7.91 3.45
CA TRP A 343 23.46 -7.36 3.94
C TRP A 343 22.71 -6.50 2.92
N LYS A 344 23.24 -6.37 1.69
CA LYS A 344 22.67 -5.58 0.59
C LYS A 344 22.43 -4.13 1.00
N THR A 345 23.44 -3.53 1.61
CA THR A 345 23.48 -2.12 2.01
C THR A 345 24.84 -1.52 1.63
N SER A 346 24.96 -0.21 1.80
CA SER A 346 26.19 0.55 1.61
C SER A 346 26.39 1.57 2.73
N ARG A 347 27.62 2.09 2.85
CA ARG A 347 27.93 3.16 3.81
C ARG A 347 27.14 4.43 3.53
N LYS A 348 26.89 4.74 2.25
CA LYS A 348 26.09 5.90 1.83
C LYS A 348 24.66 5.84 2.38
N GLU A 349 24.01 4.69 2.26
CA GLU A 349 22.65 4.45 2.76
C GLU A 349 22.57 4.48 4.29
N VAL A 350 23.55 3.87 4.98
CA VAL A 350 23.65 3.93 6.44
C VAL A 350 23.86 5.36 6.91
N MET A 351 24.76 6.11 6.28
CA MET A 351 25.04 7.51 6.61
C MET A 351 23.84 8.42 6.38
N GLU A 352 23.12 8.26 5.28
CA GLU A 352 21.86 8.98 5.04
C GLU A 352 20.86 8.75 6.18
N THR A 353 20.69 7.48 6.58
CA THR A 353 19.78 7.09 7.67
C THR A 353 20.20 7.66 9.02
N LEU A 354 21.52 7.64 9.31
CA LEU A 354 22.08 8.23 10.53
C LEU A 354 21.82 9.74 10.58
N PHE A 355 22.02 10.45 9.47
CA PHE A 355 21.76 11.87 9.40
C PHE A 355 20.28 12.21 9.54
N ASP A 356 19.37 11.42 8.96
CA ASP A 356 17.92 11.59 9.17
C ASP A 356 17.54 11.48 10.65
N LEU A 357 18.09 10.48 11.36
CA LEU A 357 17.86 10.31 12.81
C LEU A 357 18.49 11.43 13.64
N LEU A 358 19.70 11.86 13.31
CA LEU A 358 20.38 12.95 14.03
C LEU A 358 19.68 14.29 13.83
N GLU A 359 19.14 14.55 12.64
CA GLU A 359 18.32 15.72 12.33
C GLU A 359 17.04 15.69 13.16
N LEU A 360 16.34 14.55 13.19
CA LEU A 360 15.16 14.34 14.04
C LEU A 360 15.47 14.64 15.53
N TYR A 361 16.57 14.13 16.07
CA TYR A 361 16.93 14.35 17.48
C TYR A 361 17.47 15.76 17.76
N THR A 362 17.97 16.47 16.75
CA THR A 362 18.42 17.87 16.91
C THR A 362 17.22 18.81 16.92
N ASP A 363 16.31 18.66 15.97
CA ASP A 363 15.26 19.65 15.70
C ASP A 363 13.94 19.32 16.39
N TYR A 364 13.65 18.02 16.60
CA TYR A 364 12.35 17.54 17.09
C TYR A 364 12.47 16.61 18.30
N ARG A 365 13.50 16.79 19.13
CA ARG A 365 13.85 15.93 20.28
C ARG A 365 12.65 15.56 21.15
N ALA A 366 11.80 16.53 21.49
CA ALA A 366 10.67 16.34 22.39
C ALA A 366 9.55 15.43 21.82
N LEU A 367 9.55 15.21 20.51
CA LEU A 367 8.57 14.35 19.82
C LEU A 367 9.07 12.91 19.61
N THR A 368 10.21 12.56 20.22
CA THR A 368 10.84 11.24 20.09
C THR A 368 10.88 10.52 21.44
N SER A 369 11.03 9.20 21.39
CA SER A 369 11.13 8.37 22.59
C SER A 369 12.54 8.34 23.19
N VAL A 370 13.58 8.47 22.36
CA VAL A 370 15.00 8.41 22.76
C VAL A 370 15.59 9.79 22.97
N GLY A 371 15.18 10.78 22.18
CA GLY A 371 15.73 12.13 22.22
C GLY A 371 15.79 12.74 23.63
N PRO A 372 14.71 12.69 24.44
CA PRO A 372 14.70 13.25 25.79
C PRO A 372 15.69 12.60 26.77
N ASP A 373 16.15 11.38 26.51
CA ASP A 373 17.09 10.67 27.39
C ASP A 373 18.52 11.22 27.30
N PHE A 374 18.83 12.00 26.27
CA PHE A 374 20.16 12.55 26.01
C PHE A 374 20.14 14.08 25.98
N GLN A 375 21.22 14.69 26.49
CA GLN A 375 21.39 16.12 26.36
C GLN A 375 21.68 16.50 24.90
N ALA A 376 21.15 17.65 24.44
CA ALA A 376 21.34 18.15 23.06
C ALA A 376 22.78 18.06 22.54
N PRO A 377 23.82 18.43 23.31
CA PRO A 377 25.21 18.39 22.83
C PRO A 377 25.69 16.99 22.43
N VAL A 378 25.13 15.92 23.00
CA VAL A 378 25.54 14.53 22.69
C VAL A 378 25.30 14.21 21.21
N PHE A 379 24.17 14.64 20.65
CA PHE A 379 23.86 14.42 19.23
C PHE A 379 24.85 15.17 18.32
N LEU A 380 25.29 16.36 18.72
CA LEU A 380 26.33 17.11 17.99
C LEU A 380 27.69 16.41 18.07
N THR A 381 28.07 15.89 19.25
CA THR A 381 29.29 15.11 19.42
C THR A 381 29.32 13.87 18.53
N VAL A 382 28.17 13.21 18.33
CA VAL A 382 28.04 12.09 17.40
C VAL A 382 28.07 12.55 15.94
N ARG A 383 27.44 13.69 15.61
CA ARG A 383 27.33 14.21 14.24
C ARG A 383 28.66 14.73 13.68
N ILE A 384 29.52 15.33 14.50
CA ILE A 384 30.81 15.90 14.06
C ILE A 384 31.72 14.86 13.35
N PRO A 385 32.05 13.69 13.94
CA PRO A 385 32.89 12.71 13.27
C PRO A 385 32.22 12.12 12.03
N LEU A 386 30.90 11.94 12.03
CA LEU A 386 30.15 11.48 10.85
C LEU A 386 30.22 12.49 9.70
N ASN A 387 30.12 13.80 9.98
CA ASN A 387 30.31 14.83 8.95
C ASN A 387 31.74 14.83 8.39
N LYS A 388 32.75 14.64 9.25
CA LYS A 388 34.15 14.52 8.81
C LYS A 388 34.34 13.32 7.89
N GLU A 389 33.75 12.19 8.25
CA GLU A 389 33.76 10.97 7.44
C GLU A 389 33.05 11.16 6.10
N ALA A 390 31.87 11.79 6.11
CA ALA A 390 31.12 12.05 4.89
C ALA A 390 31.92 12.96 3.93
N ASN A 391 32.57 14.00 4.45
CA ASN A 391 33.41 14.89 3.65
C ASN A 391 34.66 14.18 3.11
N SER A 392 35.35 13.37 3.92
CA SER A 392 36.57 12.69 3.48
C SER A 392 36.30 11.61 2.43
N GLN A 393 35.17 10.91 2.55
CA GLN A 393 34.76 9.85 1.63
C GLN A 393 33.84 10.35 0.51
N GLN A 394 33.56 11.67 0.44
CA GLN A 394 32.64 12.28 -0.52
C GLN A 394 31.25 11.61 -0.54
N ILE A 395 30.75 11.25 0.65
CA ILE A 395 29.41 10.67 0.81
C ILE A 395 28.39 11.82 0.75
N PRO A 396 27.43 11.80 -0.20
CA PRO A 396 26.38 12.82 -0.27
C PRO A 396 25.41 12.70 0.90
N ARG A 397 24.70 13.79 1.24
CA ARG A 397 23.64 13.79 2.27
C ARG A 397 22.49 12.83 1.93
N TYR A 398 22.17 12.72 0.64
CA TYR A 398 21.13 11.86 0.09
C TYR A 398 21.70 11.03 -1.05
N ASN A 399 21.43 9.72 -1.03
CA ASN A 399 21.91 8.82 -2.06
C ASN A 399 21.07 8.94 -3.35
N HIS A 400 21.66 8.58 -4.49
CA HIS A 400 21.01 8.59 -5.82
C HIS A 400 20.37 9.93 -6.24
N TRP A 401 20.91 11.06 -5.75
CA TRP A 401 20.49 12.39 -6.18
C TRP A 401 20.95 12.67 -7.62
N ILE A 402 20.05 13.17 -8.47
CA ILE A 402 20.34 13.54 -9.86
C ILE A 402 20.20 15.06 -10.00
N ASP A 403 21.32 15.73 -10.28
CA ASP A 403 21.32 17.15 -10.61
C ASP A 403 20.69 17.38 -11.98
N ARG A 404 19.50 17.98 -12.00
CA ARG A 404 18.85 18.39 -13.24
C ARG A 404 19.24 19.84 -13.56
N PRO A 405 19.70 20.15 -14.78
CA PRO A 405 19.91 21.54 -15.17
C PRO A 405 18.58 22.30 -15.03
N ARG A 406 18.62 23.50 -14.43
CA ARG A 406 17.48 24.42 -14.42
C ARG A 406 16.98 24.53 -15.87
N GLN A 407 15.74 24.11 -16.13
CA GLN A 407 15.11 24.39 -17.41
C GLN A 407 15.15 25.91 -17.60
N GLN A 408 16.03 26.36 -18.51
CA GLN A 408 15.88 27.68 -19.09
C GLN A 408 14.52 27.66 -19.78
N ASN A 409 13.65 28.60 -19.44
CA ASN A 409 12.42 28.85 -20.17
C ASN A 409 12.78 29.14 -21.64
N THR A 410 12.87 28.12 -22.48
CA THR A 410 12.83 28.28 -23.93
C THR A 410 11.38 28.57 -24.28
N GLN A 411 11.03 29.86 -24.22
CA GLN A 411 9.91 30.40 -24.98
C GLN A 411 10.14 30.05 -26.45
N ASN A 412 9.51 28.96 -26.91
CA ASN A 412 9.45 28.66 -28.33
C ASN A 412 8.46 29.64 -28.97
N VAL A 413 9.05 30.57 -29.72
CA VAL A 413 8.42 31.40 -30.74
C VAL A 413 8.00 30.47 -31.88
N TYR A 414 6.73 30.07 -31.95
CA TYR A 414 5.99 29.81 -33.20
C TYR A 414 4.50 29.95 -32.88
N GLY A 415 3.82 30.86 -33.59
CA GLY A 415 2.48 31.31 -33.25
C GLY A 415 1.39 30.31 -33.60
N SER A 416 0.37 30.18 -32.74
CA SER A 416 -1.05 30.11 -33.10
C SER A 416 -1.97 30.13 -31.87
N ILE A 417 -2.78 31.19 -31.84
CA ILE A 417 -4.17 31.30 -31.37
C ILE A 417 -4.46 31.08 -29.86
N ASP A 418 -4.59 32.23 -29.18
CA ASP A 418 -5.41 32.57 -28.00
C ASP A 418 -5.99 31.44 -27.13
N LYS A 419 -5.35 31.18 -25.99
CA LYS A 419 -6.02 30.77 -24.74
C LYS A 419 -5.68 31.77 -23.64
N PRO A 420 -6.67 32.32 -22.91
CA PRO A 420 -6.40 33.34 -21.91
C PRO A 420 -5.94 32.74 -20.56
N VAL A 421 -4.94 33.42 -19.99
CA VAL A 421 -4.63 33.60 -18.55
C VAL A 421 -4.08 32.41 -17.75
N ASP A 422 -2.74 32.37 -17.69
CA ASP A 422 -1.93 32.53 -16.47
C ASP A 422 -2.52 31.98 -15.16
N THR A 423 -2.37 30.67 -14.95
CA THR A 423 -2.31 30.06 -13.61
C THR A 423 -0.93 29.41 -13.50
N PRO A 424 -0.13 29.67 -12.45
CA PRO A 424 1.14 28.95 -12.29
C PRO A 424 0.83 27.45 -12.22
N GLN A 425 1.18 26.72 -13.27
CA GLN A 425 0.96 25.27 -13.33
C GLN A 425 1.80 24.65 -12.21
N ARG A 426 1.14 24.03 -11.22
CA ARG A 426 1.84 23.25 -10.20
C ARG A 426 2.67 22.17 -10.91
N PRO A 427 3.92 21.94 -10.48
CA PRO A 427 4.75 20.92 -11.09
C PRO A 427 4.05 19.56 -11.03
N LEU A 428 4.17 18.78 -12.10
CA LEU A 428 3.55 17.45 -12.21
C LEU A 428 3.97 16.56 -11.04
N HIS A 429 2.99 15.97 -10.36
CA HIS A 429 3.26 15.09 -9.23
C HIS A 429 4.00 13.82 -9.68
N PRO A 430 5.15 13.47 -9.08
CA PRO A 430 6.03 12.42 -9.59
C PRO A 430 5.50 11.00 -9.35
N LEU A 431 4.56 10.83 -8.42
CA LEU A 431 3.88 9.55 -8.15
C LEU A 431 2.56 9.38 -8.91
N THR A 432 2.21 10.30 -9.80
CA THR A 432 1.01 10.17 -10.65
C THR A 432 1.16 8.99 -11.61
N PRO A 433 0.13 8.13 -11.76
CA PRO A 433 0.15 7.02 -12.72
C PRO A 433 0.37 7.50 -14.16
N ILE A 434 1.07 6.66 -14.94
CA ILE A 434 1.38 6.93 -16.36
C ILE A 434 0.70 5.85 -17.22
N ALA A 435 0.01 6.28 -18.28
CA ALA A 435 -0.66 5.41 -19.23
C ALA A 435 0.35 4.81 -20.20
N ALA A 436 -0.06 3.77 -20.92
CA ALA A 436 0.80 3.09 -21.88
C ALA A 436 1.25 4.00 -23.03
N ASN A 437 0.45 5.01 -23.40
CA ASN A 437 0.78 6.04 -24.38
C ASN A 437 1.68 7.18 -23.83
N GLY A 438 2.04 7.14 -22.53
CA GLY A 438 2.88 8.15 -21.88
C GLY A 438 2.11 9.30 -21.20
N ASP A 439 0.78 9.35 -21.35
CA ASP A 439 -0.03 10.35 -20.67
C ASP A 439 -0.03 10.14 -19.16
N ARG A 440 -0.11 11.23 -18.39
CA ARG A 440 -0.25 11.19 -16.94
C ARG A 440 -1.68 11.50 -16.56
N LEU A 441 -2.22 10.76 -15.59
CA LEU A 441 -3.54 11.04 -15.05
C LEU A 441 -3.55 12.43 -14.40
N GLY A 442 -4.26 13.39 -14.99
CA GLY A 442 -4.39 14.73 -14.42
C GLY A 442 -5.06 14.70 -13.03
N MET A 443 -4.76 15.69 -12.18
CA MET A 443 -5.39 15.82 -10.85
C MET A 443 -6.86 16.30 -10.91
N SER A 444 -7.40 16.61 -12.09
CA SER A 444 -8.77 17.09 -12.22
C SER A 444 -9.74 15.94 -11.94
N GLU A 445 -10.50 16.05 -10.85
CA GLU A 445 -11.50 15.09 -10.38
C GLU A 445 -12.63 14.77 -11.40
N ARG A 446 -12.64 15.43 -12.57
CA ARG A 446 -13.71 15.35 -13.56
C ARG A 446 -13.56 14.21 -14.59
N ASP A 447 -12.42 13.54 -14.69
CA ASP A 447 -12.26 12.33 -15.51
C ASP A 447 -12.18 11.08 -14.62
N ARG A 448 -13.34 10.61 -14.16
CA ARG A 448 -13.46 9.41 -13.31
C ARG A 448 -13.49 8.08 -14.08
N ASP A 449 -13.32 8.09 -15.40
CA ASP A 449 -13.46 6.89 -16.24
C ASP A 449 -12.13 6.19 -16.59
N ALA A 450 -11.01 6.60 -15.98
CA ALA A 450 -9.72 5.94 -16.13
C ALA A 450 -9.50 4.80 -15.13
N ALA A 451 -9.19 3.60 -15.62
CA ALA A 451 -8.88 2.45 -14.78
C ALA A 451 -7.38 2.43 -14.42
N VAL A 452 -7.04 2.55 -13.14
CA VAL A 452 -5.66 2.36 -12.64
C VAL A 452 -5.50 0.92 -12.14
N ARG A 453 -4.52 0.21 -12.69
CA ARG A 453 -4.15 -1.16 -12.32
C ARG A 453 -2.81 -1.16 -11.59
N PHE A 454 -2.70 -2.01 -10.59
CA PHE A 454 -1.52 -2.11 -9.73
C PHE A 454 -0.85 -3.47 -9.91
N THR A 455 0.48 -3.47 -10.03
CA THR A 455 1.28 -4.70 -10.09
C THR A 455 2.54 -4.55 -9.26
N ILE A 456 3.01 -5.65 -8.70
CA ILE A 456 4.29 -5.73 -7.99
C ILE A 456 5.44 -6.16 -8.90
N ASP A 457 5.12 -6.63 -10.10
CA ASP A 457 6.07 -7.18 -11.06
C ASP A 457 6.40 -6.13 -12.14
N PRO A 458 7.61 -5.54 -12.10
CA PRO A 458 8.03 -4.55 -13.08
C PRO A 458 8.23 -5.14 -14.48
N GLU A 459 8.60 -6.42 -14.60
CA GLU A 459 8.84 -7.07 -15.90
C GLU A 459 7.51 -7.30 -16.60
N CYS A 460 6.52 -7.84 -15.89
CA CYS A 460 5.16 -7.98 -16.40
C CYS A 460 4.58 -6.65 -16.89
N ALA A 461 4.75 -5.56 -16.11
CA ALA A 461 4.29 -4.23 -16.50
C ALA A 461 5.01 -3.70 -17.76
N ALA A 462 6.32 -3.95 -17.89
CA ALA A 462 7.11 -3.51 -19.02
C ALA A 462 6.76 -4.29 -20.30
N ASP A 463 6.55 -5.60 -20.19
CA ASP A 463 6.14 -6.44 -21.31
C ASP A 463 4.72 -6.10 -21.77
N GLU A 464 3.79 -5.87 -20.84
CA GLU A 464 2.46 -5.36 -21.19
C GLU A 464 2.58 -4.01 -21.92
N LYS A 465 3.36 -3.07 -21.38
CA LYS A 465 3.57 -1.78 -22.05
C LYS A 465 4.11 -1.96 -23.48
N ARG A 466 5.11 -2.82 -23.68
CA ARG A 466 5.70 -3.11 -25.00
C ARG A 466 4.68 -3.70 -25.97
N GLN A 467 3.77 -4.54 -25.48
CA GLN A 467 2.70 -5.14 -26.30
C GLN A 467 1.63 -4.11 -26.67
N VAL A 468 1.25 -3.22 -25.75
CA VAL A 468 0.15 -2.27 -25.97
C VAL A 468 0.61 -1.00 -26.71
N GLU A 469 1.86 -0.55 -26.52
CA GLU A 469 2.42 0.68 -27.12
C GLU A 469 2.21 0.82 -28.65
N PRO A 470 2.38 -0.23 -29.48
CA PRO A 470 2.13 -0.14 -30.92
C PRO A 470 0.70 0.23 -31.29
N TYR A 471 -0.30 -0.18 -30.49
CA TYR A 471 -1.72 0.11 -30.76
C TYR A 471 -2.09 1.58 -30.55
N PHE A 472 -1.19 2.39 -29.98
CA PHE A 472 -1.40 3.84 -29.79
C PHE A 472 -0.68 4.70 -30.84
N ARG A 473 0.04 4.09 -31.80
CA ARG A 473 0.66 4.83 -32.90
C ARG A 473 -0.43 5.18 -33.92
N VAL A 474 -0.72 6.47 -34.07
CA VAL A 474 -1.62 6.96 -35.12
C VAL A 474 -0.81 7.13 -36.40
N GLU A 475 -1.00 6.22 -37.35
CA GLU A 475 -0.48 6.38 -38.71
C GLU A 475 -1.47 7.24 -39.50
N MET A 476 -1.05 8.44 -39.91
CA MET A 476 -1.83 9.32 -40.78
C MET A 476 -1.30 9.15 -42.21
N GLU A 477 -2.14 8.66 -43.11
CA GLU A 477 -1.86 8.68 -44.55
C GLU A 477 -2.44 9.95 -45.16
N ASP A 478 -1.58 10.86 -45.61
CA ASP A 478 -1.98 12.05 -46.36
C ASP A 478 -2.30 11.64 -47.80
N TYR A 479 -3.56 11.75 -48.20
CA TYR A 479 -3.99 11.61 -49.59
C TYR A 479 -4.13 13.00 -50.20
N GLU A 480 -3.28 13.33 -51.18
CA GLU A 480 -3.49 14.51 -52.02
C GLU A 480 -4.73 14.29 -52.89
N VAL A 481 -5.77 15.09 -52.64
CA VAL A 481 -6.94 15.16 -53.52
C VAL A 481 -6.60 16.17 -54.61
N ASP A 482 -6.30 15.68 -55.81
CA ASP A 482 -6.21 16.53 -57.01
C ASP A 482 -7.57 17.21 -57.23
N VAL A 483 -7.61 18.54 -57.13
CA VAL A 483 -8.81 19.39 -57.28
C VAL A 483 -9.05 19.76 -58.74
#